data_AF-A0A2N3BNR1-F1
#
_entry.id   AF-A0A2N3BNR1-F1
#
_cell.length_a   1.000
_cell.length_b   1.000
_cell.length_c   1.000
_cell.angle_alpha   90.00
_cell.angle_beta   90.00
_cell.angle_gamma   90.00
#
_symmetry.space_group_name_H-M   'P 1'
#
loop_
_entity.id
_entity.type
_entity.pdbx_description
1 polymer ?
#
loop_
_entity_poly.entity_id
_entity_poly.type
_entity_poly.pdbx_seq_one_letter_code
_entity_poly.pdbx_strand_id
1 'polypeptide(L)'
;FDHYQPPFVHYDAIGGSGMRILLISQRGDQGTLAGLYESLQSLEIVPLSGERSLSRGGFVLTGADARVRSYSQADLKDGLIKGFTLVWSPADEARAARVLQVMKSSFRPFGDRVLDPGLGQPLEGQRADLLAGLEVRRPLRSGSGFYLDGAGLVATTTAVVAGCSRLTVDHGQEADPVWQDAGLGLALLAPREALAPPVHAGLPAAAPRRGTEVAAAGYSYGDALDAPVVSFGRLEDLGGLDGEPDRVRLSLTTLEGDAGGPVLDATGALVGMLLPRQVTAGRVLPEDVAFALDAGAIGDALERAGRLAAATDAAGGGGAALAPEDLGARARAMTVLVSCWP
;
A
#
# COMPACT_ATOMS: atom_id res chain seq x y z
N PHE A 1 8.89 33.56 2.09
CA PHE A 1 7.50 33.29 2.49
C PHE A 1 6.77 32.96 1.22
N ASP A 2 5.99 31.89 1.24
CA ASP A 2 5.19 31.47 0.10
C ASP A 2 3.69 31.63 0.43
N HIS A 3 3.15 30.79 1.32
CA HIS A 3 1.75 30.88 1.75
C HIS A 3 1.51 30.33 3.17
N TYR A 4 0.29 30.49 3.66
CA TYR A 4 -0.21 29.85 4.88
C TYR A 4 -1.02 28.61 4.53
N GLN A 5 -0.71 27.48 5.18
CA GLN A 5 -1.57 26.30 5.17
C GLN A 5 -1.48 25.56 6.51
N PRO A 6 -2.31 25.96 7.49
CA PRO A 6 -2.29 25.46 8.85
C PRO A 6 -2.27 23.93 8.92
N PRO A 7 -1.44 23.35 9.80
CA PRO A 7 -0.66 24.01 10.86
C PRO A 7 0.68 24.60 10.40
N PHE A 8 0.94 24.65 9.09
CA PHE A 8 2.21 25.06 8.50
C PHE A 8 2.20 26.48 7.92
N VAL A 9 3.35 27.14 8.02
CA VAL A 9 3.69 28.30 7.17
C VAL A 9 4.78 27.86 6.21
N HIS A 10 4.54 28.04 4.92
CA HIS A 10 5.43 27.55 3.86
C HIS A 10 6.41 28.64 3.42
N TYR A 11 7.68 28.24 3.28
CA TYR A 11 8.76 29.07 2.75
C TYR A 11 9.50 28.29 1.68
N ASP A 12 9.38 28.75 0.44
CA ASP A 12 10.13 28.20 -0.67
C ASP A 12 11.59 28.66 -0.72
N ALA A 13 12.36 27.95 -1.55
CA ALA A 13 13.75 28.27 -1.81
C ALA A 13 13.90 29.67 -2.41
N ILE A 14 14.85 30.44 -1.89
CA ILE A 14 15.19 31.77 -2.38
C ILE A 14 16.64 31.80 -2.83
N GLY A 15 16.95 32.60 -3.86
CA GLY A 15 18.33 32.83 -4.29
C GLY A 15 19.11 31.54 -4.63
N GLY A 16 18.43 30.51 -5.15
CA GLY A 16 19.07 29.22 -5.46
C GLY A 16 19.46 28.40 -4.23
N SER A 17 18.86 28.65 -3.05
CA SER A 17 19.22 27.95 -1.81
C SER A 17 18.97 26.44 -1.86
N GLY A 18 18.06 25.96 -2.71
CA GLY A 18 17.64 24.56 -2.77
C GLY A 18 16.95 24.06 -1.48
N MET A 19 16.57 24.98 -0.58
CA MET A 19 16.07 24.67 0.75
C MET A 19 14.67 25.22 0.94
N ARG A 20 13.77 24.37 1.45
CA ARG A 20 12.41 24.76 1.85
C ARG A 20 12.28 24.67 3.37
N ILE A 21 11.49 25.58 3.94
CA ILE A 21 11.21 25.60 5.37
C ILE A 21 9.71 25.58 5.60
N LEU A 22 9.28 24.75 6.53
CA LEU A 22 7.94 24.80 7.11
C LEU A 22 8.08 25.29 8.54
N LEU A 23 7.29 26.28 8.94
CA LEU A 23 7.12 26.60 10.36
C LEU A 23 5.84 25.95 10.87
N ILE A 24 5.93 25.30 12.03
CA ILE A 24 4.83 24.58 12.67
C ILE A 24 4.26 25.47 13.76
N SER A 25 2.96 25.69 13.74
CA SER A 25 2.29 26.43 14.81
C SER A 25 0.83 26.03 14.96
N GLN A 26 0.53 25.24 15.99
CA GLN A 26 -0.85 24.87 16.33
C GLN A 26 -1.07 24.81 17.84
N ARG A 27 -2.33 24.86 18.25
CA ARG A 27 -2.72 24.52 19.63
C ARG A 27 -2.77 23.00 19.74
N GLY A 28 -2.48 22.48 20.92
CA GLY A 28 -2.57 21.05 21.14
C GLY A 28 -2.03 20.59 22.47
N ASP A 29 -2.11 19.27 22.63
CA ASP A 29 -1.62 18.51 23.76
C ASP A 29 -0.68 17.38 23.27
N GLN A 30 -0.40 16.40 24.13
CA GLN A 30 0.47 15.28 23.78
C GLN A 30 -0.11 14.41 22.65
N GLY A 31 -1.44 14.24 22.61
CA GLY A 31 -2.10 13.50 21.53
C GLY A 31 -1.98 14.24 20.20
N THR A 32 -2.18 15.55 20.22
CA THR A 32 -2.02 16.42 19.04
C THR A 32 -0.57 16.41 18.53
N LEU A 33 0.40 16.42 19.43
CA LEU A 33 1.83 16.33 19.09
C LEU A 33 2.16 14.98 18.44
N ALA A 34 1.66 13.88 19.00
CA ALA A 34 1.83 12.54 18.42
C ALA A 34 1.17 12.44 17.04
N GLY A 35 -0.04 12.97 16.87
CA GLY A 35 -0.72 13.01 15.58
C GLY A 35 0.04 13.81 14.52
N LEU A 36 0.64 14.95 14.89
CA LEU A 36 1.51 15.72 13.99
C LEU A 36 2.77 14.93 13.61
N TYR A 37 3.38 14.26 14.58
CA TYR A 37 4.56 13.42 14.36
C TYR A 37 4.27 12.28 13.36
N GLU A 38 3.14 11.58 13.51
CA GLU A 38 2.69 10.57 12.54
C GLU A 38 2.37 11.18 11.18
N SER A 39 1.67 12.32 11.15
CA SER A 39 1.32 13.02 9.91
C SER A 39 2.56 13.44 9.14
N LEU A 40 3.63 13.90 9.79
CA LEU A 40 4.87 14.29 9.10
C LEU A 40 5.58 13.08 8.47
N GLN A 41 5.53 11.89 9.06
CA GLN A 41 6.18 10.69 8.54
C GLN A 41 5.51 10.15 7.26
N SER A 42 4.23 10.46 7.05
CA SER A 42 3.51 10.09 5.83
C SER A 42 3.85 10.99 4.64
N LEU A 43 4.43 12.18 4.87
CA LEU A 43 4.70 13.14 3.81
C LEU A 43 5.92 12.74 2.97
N GLU A 44 5.88 13.04 1.66
CA GLU A 44 7.03 12.80 0.76
C GLU A 44 8.28 13.57 1.17
N ILE A 45 8.10 14.77 1.75
CA ILE A 45 9.22 15.61 2.20
C ILE A 45 9.96 15.05 3.43
N VAL A 46 9.43 14.01 4.08
CA VAL A 46 10.06 13.31 5.19
C VAL A 46 10.30 11.85 4.84
N PRO A 47 11.43 11.51 4.18
CA PRO A 47 11.75 10.12 3.85
C PRO A 47 11.84 9.19 5.07
N LEU A 48 11.68 7.88 4.81
CA LEU A 48 11.52 6.85 5.85
C LEU A 48 12.80 6.52 6.65
N SER A 49 13.99 6.83 6.14
CA SER A 49 15.24 6.61 6.88
C SER A 49 15.65 7.82 7.73
N GLY A 50 16.23 7.56 8.90
CA GLY A 50 16.76 8.59 9.82
C GLY A 50 16.37 8.35 11.27
N GLU A 51 16.70 9.30 12.15
CA GLU A 51 16.26 9.38 13.54
C GLU A 51 14.76 9.63 13.65
N ARG A 52 14.08 8.85 14.50
CA ARG A 52 12.67 8.96 14.88
C ARG A 52 12.60 9.00 16.40
N SER A 53 12.30 10.16 16.98
CA SER A 53 12.27 10.34 18.43
C SER A 53 11.07 11.16 18.84
N LEU A 54 10.12 10.54 19.54
CA LEU A 54 8.96 11.19 20.12
C LEU A 54 9.06 11.11 21.65
N SER A 55 8.88 12.25 22.31
CA SER A 55 8.79 12.37 23.76
C SER A 55 7.47 13.00 24.18
N ARG A 56 7.19 13.03 25.48
CA ARG A 56 6.01 13.72 26.03
C ARG A 56 5.96 15.22 25.73
N GLY A 57 7.09 15.84 25.43
CA GLY A 57 7.22 17.29 25.28
C GLY A 57 7.63 17.77 23.89
N GLY A 58 7.90 16.86 22.96
CA GLY A 58 8.39 17.22 21.64
C GLY A 58 8.91 16.03 20.85
N PHE A 59 9.30 16.26 19.60
CA PHE A 59 9.92 15.25 18.75
C PHE A 59 11.07 15.81 17.93
N VAL A 60 11.94 14.89 17.49
CA VAL A 60 12.91 15.08 16.42
C VAL A 60 12.69 13.98 15.38
N LEU A 61 12.62 14.39 14.12
CA LEU A 61 12.41 13.50 12.99
C LEU A 61 13.32 13.91 11.84
N THR A 62 14.16 13.00 11.36
CA THR A 62 14.99 13.23 10.16
C THR A 62 14.53 12.38 9.00
N GLY A 63 14.82 12.78 7.77
CA GLY A 63 14.47 12.00 6.59
C GLY A 63 15.63 11.99 5.61
N ALA A 64 15.94 10.83 5.04
CA ALA A 64 16.91 10.71 3.96
C ALA A 64 16.53 9.64 2.91
N ASP A 65 16.68 9.96 1.63
CA ASP A 65 16.68 9.01 0.50
C ASP A 65 17.66 9.43 -0.62
N ALA A 66 17.49 9.02 -1.88
CA ALA A 66 18.39 9.45 -2.96
C ALA A 66 18.19 10.91 -3.42
N ARG A 67 17.06 11.54 -3.09
CA ARG A 67 16.60 12.83 -3.64
C ARG A 67 16.34 13.90 -2.59
N VAL A 68 15.94 13.51 -1.39
CA VAL A 68 15.45 14.39 -0.34
C VAL A 68 16.19 14.11 0.98
N ARG A 69 16.47 15.19 1.68
CA ARG A 69 16.88 15.21 3.09
C ARG A 69 15.93 16.12 3.85
N SER A 70 15.63 15.78 5.08
CA SER A 70 14.85 16.66 5.95
C SER A 70 15.18 16.51 7.43
N TYR A 71 14.89 17.57 8.16
CA TYR A 71 14.94 17.64 9.62
C TYR A 71 13.69 18.35 10.11
N SER A 72 12.98 17.74 11.04
CA SER A 72 11.82 18.32 11.72
C SER A 72 12.03 18.28 13.22
N GLN A 73 11.65 19.36 13.89
CA GLN A 73 11.49 19.39 15.35
C GLN A 73 10.22 20.14 15.72
N ALA A 74 9.57 19.70 16.79
CA ALA A 74 8.50 20.46 17.42
C ALA A 74 8.47 20.20 18.93
N ASP A 75 8.14 21.24 19.68
CA ASP A 75 7.99 21.20 21.13
C ASP A 75 6.55 21.57 21.52
N LEU A 76 6.02 20.86 22.51
CA LEU A 76 4.76 21.16 23.18
C LEU A 76 5.05 21.93 24.47
N LYS A 77 4.57 23.17 24.54
CA LYS A 77 4.68 24.01 25.73
C LYS A 77 3.44 24.86 25.90
N ASP A 78 2.87 24.88 27.11
CA ASP A 78 1.72 25.71 27.48
C ASP A 78 0.51 25.57 26.52
N GLY A 79 0.26 24.34 26.05
CA GLY A 79 -0.83 24.03 25.11
C GLY A 79 -0.56 24.44 23.65
N LEU A 80 0.68 24.79 23.33
CA LEU A 80 1.13 25.23 22.00
C LEU A 80 2.18 24.26 21.46
N ILE A 81 2.02 23.86 20.21
CA ILE A 81 3.01 23.07 19.46
C ILE A 81 3.70 24.01 18.47
N LYS A 82 5.02 24.14 18.63
CA LYS A 82 5.85 25.06 17.85
C LYS A 82 7.09 24.35 17.34
N GLY A 83 7.42 24.55 16.09
CA GLY A 83 8.52 23.82 15.47
C GLY A 83 8.85 24.29 14.08
N PHE A 84 9.71 23.53 13.41
CA PHE A 84 10.00 23.72 12.00
C PHE A 84 10.42 22.41 11.33
N THR A 85 10.27 22.39 10.01
CA THR A 85 10.88 21.40 9.12
C THR A 85 11.80 22.12 8.14
N LEU A 86 13.02 21.63 7.95
CA LEU A 86 13.94 22.04 6.89
C LEU A 86 14.04 20.89 5.89
N VAL A 87 13.93 21.18 4.59
CA VAL A 87 14.00 20.19 3.50
C VAL A 87 15.07 20.65 2.50
N TRP A 88 15.94 19.75 2.07
CA TRP A 88 17.03 20.04 1.12
C TRP A 88 17.35 18.83 0.22
N SER A 89 18.12 19.07 -0.84
CA SER A 89 18.65 18.01 -1.70
C SER A 89 19.96 17.45 -1.11
N PRO A 90 20.30 16.17 -1.32
CA PRO A 90 21.59 15.60 -0.89
C PRO A 90 22.81 16.38 -1.39
N ALA A 91 22.71 17.08 -2.53
CA ALA A 91 23.79 17.90 -3.07
C ALA A 91 24.13 19.11 -2.19
N ASP A 92 23.22 19.55 -1.32
CA ASP A 92 23.35 20.74 -0.49
C ASP A 92 23.69 20.45 0.98
N GLU A 93 24.01 19.20 1.32
CA GLU A 93 24.19 18.69 2.68
C GLU A 93 25.08 19.60 3.56
N ALA A 94 26.26 19.97 3.06
CA ALA A 94 27.20 20.80 3.81
C ALA A 94 26.65 22.20 4.12
N ARG A 95 25.84 22.76 3.22
CA ARG A 95 25.19 24.06 3.42
C ARG A 95 24.00 23.92 4.37
N ALA A 96 23.20 22.86 4.20
CA ALA A 96 22.05 22.56 5.04
C ALA A 96 22.45 22.35 6.49
N ALA A 97 23.55 21.65 6.76
CA ALA A 97 24.08 21.45 8.10
C ALA A 97 24.33 22.77 8.84
N ARG A 98 24.91 23.77 8.16
CA ARG A 98 25.14 25.11 8.73
C ARG A 98 23.83 25.85 8.98
N VAL A 99 22.92 25.84 8.01
CA VAL A 99 21.59 26.47 8.13
C VAL A 99 20.81 25.84 9.29
N LEU A 100 20.81 24.51 9.37
CA LEU A 100 20.13 23.76 10.42
C LEU A 100 20.67 24.10 11.80
N GLN A 101 22.00 24.20 11.96
CA GLN A 101 22.61 24.61 13.22
C GLN A 101 22.15 26.01 13.64
N VAL A 102 22.12 26.96 12.70
CA VAL A 102 21.63 28.32 12.96
C VAL A 102 20.17 28.26 13.38
N MET A 103 19.29 27.61 12.59
CA MET A 103 17.88 27.46 12.90
C MET A 103 17.65 26.86 14.29
N LYS A 104 18.32 25.75 14.64
CA LYS A 104 18.22 25.13 15.98
C LYS A 104 18.58 26.09 17.10
N SER A 105 19.69 26.83 16.94
CA SER A 105 20.18 27.74 17.97
C SER A 105 19.32 29.00 18.12
N SER A 106 18.72 29.49 17.03
CA SER A 106 17.97 30.75 16.98
C SER A 106 16.46 30.60 17.05
N PHE A 107 15.91 29.39 16.87
CA PHE A 107 14.46 29.18 16.89
C PHE A 107 13.91 29.44 18.30
N ARG A 108 13.08 30.48 18.41
CA ARG A 108 12.44 30.90 19.66
C ARG A 108 10.96 31.16 19.38
N PRO A 109 10.06 30.24 19.77
CA PRO A 109 8.63 30.53 19.76
C PRO A 109 8.34 31.74 20.62
N PHE A 110 7.42 32.59 20.17
CA PHE A 110 7.02 33.80 20.88
C PHE A 110 5.50 33.89 20.96
N GLY A 111 5.02 34.56 22.02
CA GLY A 111 3.60 34.79 22.27
C GLY A 111 2.83 33.53 22.68
N ASP A 112 1.52 33.72 22.86
CA ASP A 112 0.53 32.72 23.27
C ASP A 112 -0.45 32.36 22.12
N ARG A 113 -0.18 32.88 20.92
CA ARG A 113 -1.01 32.69 19.72
C ARG A 113 -0.41 31.64 18.80
N VAL A 114 -1.29 31.04 18.01
CA VAL A 114 -0.94 30.11 16.95
C VAL A 114 -1.41 30.66 15.62
N LEU A 115 -0.92 30.07 14.53
CA LEU A 115 -1.46 30.28 13.21
C LEU A 115 -2.97 29.97 13.25
N ASP A 116 -3.77 30.90 12.74
CA ASP A 116 -5.22 30.72 12.68
C ASP A 116 -5.55 29.58 11.71
N PRO A 117 -6.27 28.52 12.15
CA PRO A 117 -6.64 27.39 11.30
C PRO A 117 -7.43 27.76 10.04
N GLY A 118 -8.08 28.93 10.03
CA GLY A 118 -8.81 29.44 8.85
C GLY A 118 -7.91 30.12 7.80
N LEU A 119 -6.62 30.33 8.09
CA LEU A 119 -5.68 30.97 7.16
C LEU A 119 -5.17 29.99 6.12
N GLY A 120 -5.92 29.72 5.07
CA GLY A 120 -5.43 28.96 3.92
C GLY A 120 -6.14 29.40 2.65
N GLN A 121 -5.44 29.40 1.52
CA GLN A 121 -6.14 29.50 0.25
C GLN A 121 -6.80 28.14 -0.03
N PRO A 122 -8.06 28.10 -0.49
CA PRO A 122 -8.57 26.90 -1.14
C PRO A 122 -7.61 26.57 -2.28
N LEU A 123 -6.86 25.48 -2.18
CA LEU A 123 -6.05 25.02 -3.29
C LEU A 123 -7.03 24.74 -4.44
N GLU A 124 -6.92 25.50 -5.53
CA GLU A 124 -7.69 25.22 -6.75
C GLU A 124 -7.33 23.80 -7.22
N GLY A 125 -8.33 22.92 -7.23
CA GLY A 125 -8.10 21.49 -7.31
C GLY A 125 -7.66 20.93 -5.95
N GLN A 126 -8.62 20.74 -5.05
CA GLN A 126 -8.43 19.88 -3.87
C GLN A 126 -8.05 18.48 -4.35
N ARG A 127 -6.75 18.24 -4.54
CA ARG A 127 -6.22 16.89 -4.55
C ARG A 127 -6.55 16.35 -3.17
N ALA A 128 -7.33 15.27 -3.12
CA ALA A 128 -7.80 14.64 -1.87
C ALA A 128 -6.66 14.16 -0.95
N ASP A 129 -5.41 14.36 -1.37
CA ASP A 129 -4.21 13.65 -0.95
C ASP A 129 -3.16 14.61 -0.34
N LEU A 130 -3.58 15.84 -0.03
CA LEU A 130 -2.75 16.86 0.56
C LEU A 130 -3.05 16.98 2.05
N LEU A 131 -2.05 16.71 2.88
CA LEU A 131 -2.09 17.06 4.30
C LEU A 131 -1.53 18.47 4.46
N ALA A 132 -2.42 19.45 4.59
CA ALA A 132 -2.06 20.87 4.75
C ALA A 132 -1.09 21.39 3.67
N GLY A 133 -1.35 21.02 2.40
CA GLY A 133 -0.58 21.46 1.24
C GLY A 133 0.65 20.62 0.94
N LEU A 134 0.88 19.56 1.71
CA LEU A 134 2.01 18.65 1.55
C LEU A 134 1.53 17.32 0.96
N GLU A 135 2.24 16.85 -0.07
CA GLU A 135 1.93 15.58 -0.71
C GLU A 135 2.19 14.42 0.26
N VAL A 136 1.14 13.61 0.47
CA VAL A 136 1.24 12.33 1.17
C VAL A 136 1.94 11.34 0.26
N ARG A 137 2.89 10.57 0.80
CA ARG A 137 3.59 9.53 0.07
C ARG A 137 2.59 8.51 -0.44
N ARG A 138 2.71 8.16 -1.71
CA ARG A 138 1.89 7.15 -2.36
C ARG A 138 2.71 5.98 -2.84
N PRO A 139 2.09 4.79 -2.92
CA PRO A 139 2.69 3.69 -3.64
C PRO A 139 2.82 4.07 -5.12
N LEU A 140 3.88 3.58 -5.76
CA LEU A 140 4.08 3.65 -7.21
C LEU A 140 2.94 2.96 -7.97
N ARG A 141 2.41 1.90 -7.35
CA ARG A 141 1.28 1.11 -7.81
C ARG A 141 0.79 0.22 -6.68
N SER A 142 -0.47 -0.17 -6.76
CA SER A 142 -1.07 -1.14 -5.88
C SER A 142 -1.88 -2.16 -6.67
N GLY A 143 -2.09 -3.32 -6.06
CA GLY A 143 -2.89 -4.39 -6.60
C GLY A 143 -3.40 -5.27 -5.47
N SER A 144 -3.95 -6.41 -5.83
CA SER A 144 -4.49 -7.36 -4.87
C SER A 144 -3.51 -8.48 -4.59
N GLY A 145 -3.67 -9.09 -3.43
CA GLY A 145 -3.07 -10.37 -3.07
C GLY A 145 -4.03 -11.15 -2.19
N PHE A 146 -3.63 -12.34 -1.75
CA PHE A 146 -4.37 -13.09 -0.75
C PHE A 146 -3.47 -13.96 0.11
N TYR A 147 -3.92 -14.17 1.34
CA TYR A 147 -3.25 -15.06 2.29
C TYR A 147 -3.35 -16.52 1.83
N LEU A 148 -2.22 -17.22 1.86
CA LEU A 148 -2.07 -18.63 1.57
C LEU A 148 -1.96 -19.49 2.83
N ASP A 149 -1.59 -18.90 3.97
CA ASP A 149 -1.40 -19.60 5.23
C ASP A 149 -1.77 -18.74 6.45
N GLY A 150 -1.74 -19.36 7.63
CA GLY A 150 -1.99 -18.69 8.91
C GLY A 150 -0.83 -17.86 9.46
N ALA A 151 0.32 -17.81 8.77
CA ALA A 151 1.47 -16.98 9.13
C ALA A 151 1.53 -15.67 8.31
N GLY A 152 0.67 -15.55 7.30
CA GLY A 152 0.54 -14.38 6.44
C GLY A 152 1.27 -14.46 5.11
N LEU A 153 1.69 -15.64 4.63
CA LEU A 153 2.24 -15.78 3.27
C LEU A 153 1.22 -15.29 2.24
N VAL A 154 1.61 -14.39 1.36
CA VAL A 154 0.72 -13.76 0.37
C VAL A 154 1.11 -14.19 -1.04
N ALA A 155 0.13 -14.57 -1.86
CA ALA A 155 0.25 -14.62 -3.32
C ALA A 155 -0.20 -13.30 -3.94
N THR A 156 0.53 -12.83 -4.95
CA THR A 156 0.16 -11.67 -5.77
C THR A 156 0.84 -11.73 -7.14
N THR A 157 0.67 -10.71 -7.98
CA THR A 157 1.27 -10.66 -9.31
C THR A 157 2.71 -10.15 -9.29
N THR A 158 3.56 -10.61 -10.21
CA THR A 158 4.89 -10.00 -10.40
C THR A 158 4.80 -8.55 -10.87
N ALA A 159 3.70 -8.18 -11.55
CA ALA A 159 3.45 -6.82 -12.02
C ALA A 159 3.37 -5.82 -10.86
N VAL A 160 2.74 -6.17 -9.72
CA VAL A 160 2.71 -5.28 -8.55
C VAL A 160 4.08 -5.21 -7.85
N VAL A 161 4.93 -6.23 -7.96
CA VAL A 161 6.21 -6.34 -7.23
C VAL A 161 7.42 -5.75 -7.97
N ALA A 162 7.39 -5.70 -9.30
CA ALA A 162 8.54 -5.32 -10.14
C ALA A 162 9.14 -3.92 -9.86
N GLY A 163 10.36 -3.85 -9.33
CA GLY A 163 11.07 -2.58 -9.14
C GLY A 163 10.62 -1.76 -7.93
N CYS A 164 9.99 -2.39 -6.94
CA CYS A 164 9.73 -1.77 -5.64
C CYS A 164 11.00 -1.78 -4.77
N SER A 165 11.26 -0.70 -4.03
CA SER A 165 12.27 -0.71 -2.97
C SER A 165 11.73 -1.32 -1.67
N ARG A 166 10.40 -1.20 -1.49
CA ARG A 166 9.66 -1.64 -0.30
C ARG A 166 8.27 -2.09 -0.75
N LEU A 167 7.83 -3.23 -0.19
CA LEU A 167 6.49 -3.76 -0.39
C LEU A 167 5.75 -3.73 0.94
N THR A 168 4.47 -3.39 0.88
CA THR A 168 3.57 -3.60 2.01
C THR A 168 2.38 -4.44 1.59
N VAL A 169 1.93 -5.28 2.50
CA VAL A 169 0.66 -6.01 2.42
C VAL A 169 -0.30 -5.45 3.46
N ASP A 170 -1.60 -5.55 3.18
CA ASP A 170 -2.65 -4.99 4.02
C ASP A 170 -2.45 -3.47 4.20
N HIS A 171 -2.95 -2.89 5.30
CA HIS A 171 -2.80 -1.48 5.64
C HIS A 171 -1.39 -1.11 6.17
N GLY A 172 -0.33 -1.61 5.53
CA GLY A 172 1.04 -1.10 5.69
C GLY A 172 2.08 -2.06 6.26
N GLN A 173 1.77 -3.34 6.45
CA GLN A 173 2.73 -4.31 6.96
C GLN A 173 3.82 -4.60 5.92
N GLU A 174 5.10 -4.44 6.28
CA GLU A 174 6.20 -4.73 5.35
C GLU A 174 6.31 -6.23 5.05
N ALA A 175 6.53 -6.54 3.77
CA ALA A 175 6.74 -7.91 3.29
C ALA A 175 7.90 -7.96 2.30
N ASP A 176 8.58 -9.11 2.26
CA ASP A 176 9.67 -9.36 1.34
C ASP A 176 9.29 -10.45 0.32
N PRO A 177 9.71 -10.33 -0.95
CA PRO A 177 9.47 -11.37 -1.94
C PRO A 177 10.33 -12.59 -1.62
N VAL A 178 9.70 -13.72 -1.34
CA VAL A 178 10.37 -15.00 -1.06
C VAL A 178 10.47 -15.91 -2.28
N TRP A 179 9.64 -15.66 -3.29
CA TRP A 179 9.64 -16.40 -4.55
C TRP A 179 8.96 -15.59 -5.65
N GLN A 180 9.46 -15.67 -6.89
CA GLN A 180 8.89 -14.97 -8.04
C GLN A 180 9.09 -15.78 -9.32
N ASP A 181 8.09 -15.76 -10.19
CA ASP A 181 8.14 -16.35 -11.53
C ASP A 181 7.41 -15.44 -12.52
N ALA A 182 8.19 -14.80 -13.38
CA ALA A 182 7.67 -13.86 -14.38
C ALA A 182 6.86 -14.55 -15.49
N GLY A 183 7.11 -15.83 -15.77
CA GLY A 183 6.35 -16.59 -16.76
C GLY A 183 4.94 -16.91 -16.26
N LEU A 184 4.83 -17.30 -15.00
CA LEU A 184 3.52 -17.51 -14.35
C LEU A 184 2.84 -16.20 -13.98
N GLY A 185 3.59 -15.12 -13.84
CA GLY A 185 3.09 -13.84 -13.34
C GLY A 185 2.85 -13.85 -11.82
N LEU A 186 3.48 -14.76 -11.08
CA LEU A 186 3.26 -15.01 -9.65
C LEU A 186 4.44 -14.53 -8.80
N ALA A 187 4.12 -13.85 -7.70
CA ALA A 187 5.04 -13.55 -6.62
C ALA A 187 4.46 -14.05 -5.29
N LEU A 188 5.33 -14.62 -4.44
CA LEU A 188 5.02 -14.96 -3.05
C LEU A 188 5.74 -13.98 -2.14
N LEU A 189 5.00 -13.36 -1.23
CA LEU A 189 5.50 -12.39 -0.26
C LEU A 189 5.38 -12.95 1.15
N ALA A 190 6.44 -12.82 1.95
CA ALA A 190 6.40 -13.12 3.38
C ALA A 190 6.43 -11.80 4.17
N PRO A 191 5.44 -11.54 5.03
CA PRO A 191 5.49 -10.45 5.99
C PRO A 191 6.75 -10.53 6.87
N ARG A 192 7.35 -9.39 7.18
CA ARG A 192 8.52 -9.32 8.08
C ARG A 192 8.16 -9.65 9.53
N GLU A 193 6.91 -9.38 9.90
CA GLU A 193 6.33 -9.78 11.17
C GLU A 193 5.18 -10.73 10.87
N ALA A 194 5.12 -11.85 11.58
CA ALA A 194 4.11 -12.88 11.34
C ALA A 194 2.71 -12.26 11.51
N LEU A 195 1.87 -12.44 10.49
CA LEU A 195 0.47 -12.05 10.53
C LEU A 195 -0.37 -13.25 10.99
N ALA A 196 -1.56 -12.98 11.51
CA ALA A 196 -2.54 -13.99 11.90
C ALA A 196 -3.85 -13.74 11.15
N PRO A 197 -3.89 -13.98 9.82
CA PRO A 197 -5.08 -13.72 9.04
C PRO A 197 -6.24 -14.61 9.51
N PRO A 198 -7.48 -14.09 9.57
CA PRO A 198 -8.63 -14.86 10.05
C PRO A 198 -9.00 -16.00 9.10
N VAL A 199 -8.69 -15.85 7.81
CA VAL A 199 -8.94 -16.83 6.75
C VAL A 199 -7.79 -16.76 5.75
N HIS A 200 -7.40 -17.90 5.22
CA HIS A 200 -6.50 -18.00 4.07
C HIS A 200 -7.07 -18.96 3.02
N ALA A 201 -6.54 -18.87 1.80
CA ALA A 201 -6.93 -19.74 0.70
C ALA A 201 -6.52 -21.19 0.97
N GLY A 202 -7.32 -22.12 0.44
CA GLY A 202 -6.99 -23.54 0.40
C GLY A 202 -6.87 -24.03 -1.02
N LEU A 203 -5.81 -24.79 -1.29
CA LEU A 203 -5.66 -25.47 -2.57
C LEU A 203 -6.78 -26.50 -2.75
N PRO A 204 -7.37 -26.59 -3.94
CA PRO A 204 -8.48 -27.50 -4.18
C PRO A 204 -7.97 -28.95 -4.24
N ALA A 205 -8.75 -29.89 -3.71
CA ALA A 205 -8.43 -31.33 -3.79
C ALA A 205 -8.61 -31.92 -5.21
N ALA A 206 -9.36 -31.22 -6.07
CA ALA A 206 -9.63 -31.62 -7.44
C ALA A 206 -9.78 -30.39 -8.33
N ALA A 207 -9.51 -30.54 -9.63
CA ALA A 207 -9.67 -29.45 -10.59
C ALA A 207 -11.14 -28.95 -10.64
N PRO A 208 -11.36 -27.64 -10.75
CA PRO A 208 -12.71 -27.07 -10.82
C PRO A 208 -13.38 -27.44 -12.14
N ARG A 209 -14.72 -27.48 -12.14
CA ARG A 209 -15.50 -27.84 -13.34
C ARG A 209 -15.82 -26.60 -14.16
N ARG A 210 -15.75 -26.70 -15.50
CA ARG A 210 -16.25 -25.65 -16.39
C ARG A 210 -17.72 -25.34 -16.11
N GLY A 211 -18.09 -24.08 -16.25
CA GLY A 211 -19.40 -23.55 -15.93
C GLY A 211 -19.66 -23.32 -14.44
N THR A 212 -18.70 -23.60 -13.55
CA THR A 212 -18.84 -23.34 -12.11
C THR A 212 -18.93 -21.83 -11.85
N GLU A 213 -19.82 -21.43 -10.93
CA GLU A 213 -19.87 -20.06 -10.45
C GLU A 213 -18.64 -19.75 -9.61
N VAL A 214 -18.09 -18.56 -9.81
CA VAL A 214 -16.89 -18.11 -9.10
C VAL A 214 -17.12 -16.75 -8.45
N ALA A 215 -16.39 -16.49 -7.37
CA ALA A 215 -16.26 -15.18 -6.75
C ALA A 215 -14.79 -14.78 -6.78
N ALA A 216 -14.50 -13.59 -7.28
CA ALA A 216 -13.19 -12.98 -7.16
C ALA A 216 -13.26 -11.79 -6.20
N ALA A 217 -12.22 -11.61 -5.40
CA ALA A 217 -12.09 -10.45 -4.53
C ALA A 217 -10.82 -9.67 -4.85
N GLY A 218 -10.91 -8.34 -4.80
CA GLY A 218 -9.78 -7.48 -5.10
C GLY A 218 -9.98 -6.04 -4.67
N TYR A 219 -8.88 -5.33 -4.44
CA TYR A 219 -8.83 -3.89 -4.23
C TYR A 219 -8.94 -3.17 -5.58
N SER A 220 -10.11 -3.24 -6.21
CA SER A 220 -10.37 -2.74 -7.56
C SER A 220 -9.98 -1.27 -7.76
N TYR A 221 -10.01 -0.49 -6.67
CA TYR A 221 -9.68 0.95 -6.62
C TYR A 221 -8.43 1.24 -5.76
N GLY A 222 -7.58 0.24 -5.52
CA GLY A 222 -6.37 0.40 -4.73
C GLY A 222 -6.66 0.84 -3.28
N ASP A 223 -5.95 1.88 -2.84
CA ASP A 223 -6.07 2.48 -1.49
C ASP A 223 -7.27 3.43 -1.33
N ALA A 224 -8.07 3.64 -2.38
CA ALA A 224 -9.24 4.52 -2.32
C ALA A 224 -10.43 3.88 -1.56
N LEU A 225 -10.43 2.57 -1.36
CA LEU A 225 -11.42 1.85 -0.56
C LEU A 225 -10.72 1.06 0.55
N ASP A 226 -11.31 1.07 1.74
CA ASP A 226 -10.78 0.36 2.91
C ASP A 226 -10.96 -1.17 2.81
N ALA A 227 -11.72 -1.67 1.82
CA ALA A 227 -12.06 -3.07 1.70
C ALA A 227 -12.08 -3.54 0.23
N PRO A 228 -11.78 -4.82 -0.02
CA PRO A 228 -11.85 -5.39 -1.36
C PRO A 228 -13.30 -5.52 -1.84
N VAL A 229 -13.49 -5.28 -3.13
CA VAL A 229 -14.73 -5.51 -3.87
C VAL A 229 -14.80 -6.99 -4.23
N VAL A 230 -16.01 -7.56 -4.19
CA VAL A 230 -16.27 -8.93 -4.63
C VAL A 230 -17.07 -8.87 -5.92
N SER A 231 -16.56 -9.55 -6.94
CA SER A 231 -17.19 -9.69 -8.24
C SER A 231 -17.52 -11.16 -8.49
N PHE A 232 -18.74 -11.44 -8.97
CA PHE A 232 -19.19 -12.78 -9.28
C PHE A 232 -19.18 -13.03 -10.78
N GLY A 233 -18.86 -14.27 -11.16
CA GLY A 233 -18.73 -14.66 -12.56
C GLY A 233 -18.76 -16.16 -12.75
N ARG A 234 -18.20 -16.64 -13.85
CA ARG A 234 -18.14 -18.07 -14.17
C ARG A 234 -16.76 -18.49 -14.66
N LEU A 235 -16.40 -19.73 -14.34
CA LEU A 235 -15.27 -20.43 -14.94
C LEU A 235 -15.66 -20.95 -16.32
N GLU A 236 -15.12 -20.36 -17.38
CA GLU A 236 -15.44 -20.70 -18.76
C GLU A 236 -14.55 -21.85 -19.27
N ASP A 237 -13.26 -21.82 -18.94
CA ASP A 237 -12.31 -22.82 -19.42
C ASP A 237 -11.12 -23.05 -18.50
N LEU A 238 -10.54 -24.24 -18.58
CA LEU A 238 -9.32 -24.64 -17.86
C LEU A 238 -8.09 -24.51 -18.78
N GLY A 239 -7.99 -23.37 -19.46
CA GLY A 239 -6.89 -23.05 -20.36
C GLY A 239 -6.95 -21.60 -20.84
N GLY A 240 -5.79 -21.09 -21.27
CA GLY A 240 -5.69 -19.80 -21.94
C GLY A 240 -6.19 -19.85 -23.38
N LEU A 241 -6.29 -18.67 -24.03
CA LEU A 241 -6.75 -18.58 -25.41
C LEU A 241 -5.76 -19.17 -26.43
N ASP A 242 -4.47 -19.20 -26.08
CA ASP A 242 -3.41 -19.74 -26.91
C ASP A 242 -2.99 -21.16 -26.44
N GLY A 243 -3.77 -21.77 -25.54
CA GLY A 243 -3.62 -23.16 -25.07
C GLY A 243 -2.78 -23.33 -23.80
N GLU A 244 -2.53 -22.25 -23.06
CA GLU A 244 -1.74 -22.27 -21.83
C GLU A 244 -2.43 -23.11 -20.73
N PRO A 245 -1.79 -24.18 -20.22
CA PRO A 245 -2.41 -25.10 -19.26
C PRO A 245 -2.40 -24.58 -17.81
N ASP A 246 -1.59 -23.56 -17.53
CA ASP A 246 -1.47 -22.89 -16.24
C ASP A 246 -2.45 -21.70 -16.10
N ARG A 247 -3.38 -21.55 -17.04
CA ARG A 247 -4.36 -20.47 -17.07
C ARG A 247 -5.77 -21.02 -16.98
N VAL A 248 -6.64 -20.26 -16.34
CA VAL A 248 -8.09 -20.45 -16.41
C VAL A 248 -8.75 -19.21 -17.00
N ARG A 249 -9.79 -19.41 -17.81
CA ARG A 249 -10.55 -18.33 -18.43
C ARG A 249 -11.87 -18.12 -17.69
N LEU A 250 -12.17 -16.87 -17.41
CA LEU A 250 -13.33 -16.46 -16.62
C LEU A 250 -14.22 -15.52 -17.44
N SER A 251 -15.52 -15.60 -17.18
CA SER A 251 -16.50 -14.57 -17.53
C SER A 251 -16.76 -13.73 -16.27
N LEU A 252 -16.02 -12.63 -16.14
CA LEU A 252 -16.00 -11.74 -14.98
C LEU A 252 -15.46 -10.35 -15.37
N THR A 253 -16.14 -9.28 -14.96
CA THR A 253 -15.60 -7.92 -15.11
C THR A 253 -14.62 -7.62 -13.98
N THR A 254 -13.38 -7.27 -14.35
CA THR A 254 -12.32 -6.87 -13.42
C THR A 254 -11.73 -5.51 -13.77
N LEU A 255 -11.24 -4.81 -12.76
CA LEU A 255 -10.40 -3.61 -12.86
C LEU A 255 -8.92 -3.97 -12.65
N GLU A 256 -8.04 -3.02 -12.95
CA GLU A 256 -6.59 -3.21 -12.80
C GLU A 256 -6.18 -3.60 -11.38
N GLY A 257 -6.82 -2.98 -10.37
CA GLY A 257 -6.54 -3.25 -8.95
C GLY A 257 -6.92 -4.66 -8.48
N ASP A 258 -7.77 -5.39 -9.23
CA ASP A 258 -8.16 -6.76 -8.89
C ASP A 258 -7.06 -7.78 -9.17
N ALA A 259 -6.06 -7.41 -9.99
CA ALA A 259 -4.97 -8.30 -10.35
C ALA A 259 -4.21 -8.77 -9.09
N GLY A 260 -4.05 -10.10 -8.97
CA GLY A 260 -3.46 -10.78 -7.82
C GLY A 260 -4.47 -11.22 -6.76
N GLY A 261 -5.74 -10.85 -6.90
CA GLY A 261 -6.82 -11.30 -6.02
C GLY A 261 -7.18 -12.78 -6.21
N PRO A 262 -7.75 -13.44 -5.18
CA PRO A 262 -8.14 -14.84 -5.27
C PRO A 262 -9.43 -14.99 -6.09
N VAL A 263 -9.53 -16.10 -6.81
CA VAL A 263 -10.75 -16.58 -7.45
C VAL A 263 -11.17 -17.84 -6.73
N LEU A 264 -12.38 -17.85 -6.18
CA LEU A 264 -12.94 -18.95 -5.39
C LEU A 264 -14.13 -19.60 -6.11
N ASP A 265 -14.30 -20.91 -5.93
CA ASP A 265 -15.55 -21.58 -6.32
C ASP A 265 -16.65 -21.42 -5.26
N ALA A 266 -17.83 -21.98 -5.53
CA ALA A 266 -18.98 -21.93 -4.63
C ALA A 266 -18.73 -22.56 -3.23
N THR A 267 -17.70 -23.39 -3.07
CA THR A 267 -17.32 -23.98 -1.77
C THR A 267 -16.31 -23.11 -1.00
N GLY A 268 -15.82 -22.02 -1.64
CA GLY A 268 -14.74 -21.20 -1.14
C GLY A 268 -13.36 -21.82 -1.31
N ALA A 269 -13.22 -22.83 -2.17
CA ALA A 269 -11.91 -23.38 -2.55
C ALA A 269 -11.27 -22.50 -3.64
N LEU A 270 -9.94 -22.43 -3.64
CA LEU A 270 -9.20 -21.62 -4.61
C LEU A 270 -9.29 -22.24 -6.01
N VAL A 271 -9.79 -21.46 -6.97
CA VAL A 271 -9.73 -21.77 -8.41
C VAL A 271 -8.44 -21.23 -9.01
N GLY A 272 -8.00 -20.05 -8.56
CA GLY A 272 -6.79 -19.42 -9.07
C GLY A 272 -6.56 -18.01 -8.56
N MET A 273 -5.59 -17.33 -9.15
CA MET A 273 -5.27 -15.92 -8.86
C MET A 273 -5.50 -15.07 -10.10
N LEU A 274 -6.28 -13.98 -10.00
CA LEU A 274 -6.51 -13.07 -11.11
C LEU A 274 -5.19 -12.52 -11.67
N LEU A 275 -5.06 -12.56 -12.99
CA LEU A 275 -3.91 -12.00 -13.70
C LEU A 275 -4.23 -10.59 -14.22
N PRO A 276 -3.22 -9.74 -14.45
CA PRO A 276 -3.43 -8.47 -15.13
C PRO A 276 -4.10 -8.71 -16.48
N ARG A 277 -5.01 -7.81 -16.88
CA ARG A 277 -5.62 -7.88 -18.22
C ARG A 277 -4.53 -7.88 -19.28
N GLN A 278 -4.57 -8.89 -20.16
CA GLN A 278 -3.64 -8.96 -21.27
C GLN A 278 -4.04 -7.95 -22.35
N VAL A 279 -3.15 -7.01 -22.64
CA VAL A 279 -3.27 -6.15 -23.81
C VAL A 279 -2.52 -6.83 -24.95
N THR A 280 -3.25 -7.54 -25.80
CA THR A 280 -2.65 -8.22 -26.94
C THR A 280 -2.68 -7.31 -28.15
N ALA A 281 -1.51 -7.00 -28.72
CA ALA A 281 -1.41 -6.14 -29.90
C ALA A 281 -2.31 -6.66 -31.05
N GLY A 282 -3.26 -5.84 -31.48
CA GLY A 282 -4.19 -6.19 -32.57
C GLY A 282 -5.39 -7.07 -32.16
N ARG A 283 -5.56 -7.41 -30.88
CA ARG A 283 -6.75 -8.12 -30.36
C ARG A 283 -7.39 -7.30 -29.22
N VAL A 284 -8.67 -6.97 -29.35
CA VAL A 284 -9.47 -6.40 -28.27
C VAL A 284 -10.36 -7.50 -27.72
N LEU A 285 -10.15 -7.87 -26.47
CA LEU A 285 -10.99 -8.85 -25.79
C LEU A 285 -12.26 -8.17 -25.25
N PRO A 286 -13.38 -8.92 -25.14
CA PRO A 286 -14.57 -8.44 -24.42
C PRO A 286 -14.23 -8.03 -22.98
N GLU A 287 -14.98 -7.08 -22.44
CA GLU A 287 -14.73 -6.55 -21.09
C GLU A 287 -14.92 -7.59 -20.00
N ASP A 288 -15.76 -8.59 -20.19
CA ASP A 288 -16.03 -9.67 -19.25
C ASP A 288 -15.05 -10.86 -19.37
N VAL A 289 -14.09 -10.82 -20.31
CA VAL A 289 -13.09 -11.89 -20.42
C VAL A 289 -11.89 -11.57 -19.52
N ALA A 290 -11.70 -12.41 -18.51
CA ALA A 290 -10.56 -12.35 -17.59
C ALA A 290 -9.81 -13.68 -17.53
N PHE A 291 -8.56 -13.63 -17.07
CA PHE A 291 -7.72 -14.81 -16.86
C PHE A 291 -7.24 -14.87 -15.42
N ALA A 292 -7.06 -16.08 -14.92
CA ALA A 292 -6.38 -16.34 -13.66
C ALA A 292 -5.29 -17.41 -13.85
N LEU A 293 -4.26 -17.36 -13.01
CA LEU A 293 -3.30 -18.43 -12.83
C LEU A 293 -4.00 -19.58 -12.10
N ASP A 294 -3.91 -20.78 -12.64
CA ASP A 294 -4.54 -21.98 -12.08
C ASP A 294 -4.02 -22.31 -10.67
N ALA A 295 -4.91 -22.78 -9.79
CA ALA A 295 -4.55 -23.14 -8.42
C ALA A 295 -3.51 -24.27 -8.32
N GLY A 296 -3.48 -25.20 -9.28
CA GLY A 296 -2.46 -26.24 -9.37
C GLY A 296 -1.08 -25.63 -9.63
N ALA A 297 -0.97 -24.66 -10.56
CA ALA A 297 0.28 -23.96 -10.81
C ALA A 297 0.78 -23.15 -9.58
N ILE A 298 -0.15 -22.62 -8.76
CA ILE A 298 0.16 -21.99 -7.47
C ILE A 298 0.68 -23.04 -6.48
N GLY A 299 0.06 -24.22 -6.41
CA GLY A 299 0.53 -25.35 -5.61
C GLY A 299 1.95 -25.80 -5.98
N ASP A 300 2.23 -25.96 -7.27
CA ASP A 300 3.56 -26.31 -7.78
C ASP A 300 4.61 -25.23 -7.45
N ALA A 301 4.21 -23.95 -7.47
CA ALA A 301 5.07 -22.84 -7.05
C ALA A 301 5.37 -22.89 -5.55
N LEU A 302 4.37 -23.19 -4.71
CA LEU A 302 4.54 -23.34 -3.27
C LEU A 302 5.45 -24.53 -2.93
N GLU A 303 5.32 -25.64 -3.65
CA GLU A 303 6.22 -26.78 -3.50
C GLU A 303 7.67 -26.40 -3.86
N ARG A 304 7.88 -25.78 -5.02
CA ARG A 304 9.21 -25.29 -5.45
C ARG A 304 9.81 -24.26 -4.49
N ALA A 305 8.98 -23.46 -3.82
CA ALA A 305 9.39 -22.50 -2.81
C ALA A 305 9.64 -23.13 -1.42
N GLY A 306 9.35 -24.43 -1.23
CA GLY A 306 9.43 -25.09 0.07
C GLY A 306 8.41 -24.54 1.08
N ARG A 307 7.19 -24.24 0.61
CA ARG A 307 6.09 -23.63 1.35
C ARG A 307 4.76 -24.37 1.19
N LEU A 308 4.73 -25.58 0.65
CA LEU A 308 3.49 -26.33 0.42
C LEU A 308 2.66 -26.56 1.70
N ALA A 309 3.32 -26.85 2.82
CA ALA A 309 2.66 -27.03 4.13
C ALA A 309 1.83 -25.83 4.58
N ALA A 310 2.13 -24.65 4.03
CA ALA A 310 1.43 -23.41 4.32
C ALA A 310 -0.01 -23.41 3.78
N ALA A 311 -0.26 -24.06 2.64
CA ALA A 311 -1.54 -24.04 1.94
C ALA A 311 -2.47 -25.22 2.24
N THR A 312 -1.99 -26.21 3.01
CA THR A 312 -2.76 -27.44 3.35
C THR A 312 -3.62 -27.32 4.60
N ASP A 313 -3.39 -26.30 5.43
CA ASP A 313 -4.13 -26.07 6.70
C ASP A 313 -5.41 -25.23 6.53
N ALA A 314 -5.94 -25.16 5.30
CA ALA A 314 -7.04 -24.28 4.96
C ALA A 314 -8.28 -24.51 5.82
N ALA A 315 -8.63 -23.49 6.62
CA ALA A 315 -9.91 -23.40 7.30
C ALA A 315 -11.05 -23.22 6.26
N GLY A 316 -11.53 -24.31 5.69
CA GLY A 316 -12.88 -24.40 5.11
C GLY A 316 -13.01 -24.64 3.60
N GLY A 317 -11.96 -24.97 2.84
CA GLY A 317 -12.09 -25.30 1.41
C GLY A 317 -12.53 -26.77 1.21
N GLY A 318 -13.64 -27.02 0.52
CA GLY A 318 -14.11 -28.39 0.22
C GLY A 318 -15.38 -28.85 0.94
N GLY A 319 -16.11 -27.92 1.57
CA GLY A 319 -17.42 -28.17 2.19
C GLY A 319 -18.59 -28.09 1.19
N ALA A 320 -19.82 -28.03 1.73
CA ALA A 320 -21.00 -27.70 0.93
C ALA A 320 -20.88 -26.30 0.31
N ALA A 321 -21.64 -26.05 -0.76
CA ALA A 321 -21.70 -24.72 -1.36
C ALA A 321 -22.13 -23.67 -0.32
N LEU A 322 -21.39 -22.58 -0.26
CA LEU A 322 -21.65 -21.42 0.58
C LEU A 322 -22.73 -20.55 -0.05
N ALA A 323 -23.48 -19.83 0.79
CA ALA A 323 -24.32 -18.76 0.29
C ALA A 323 -23.43 -17.64 -0.31
N PRO A 324 -23.90 -16.89 -1.32
CA PRO A 324 -23.13 -15.81 -1.94
C PRO A 324 -22.57 -14.79 -0.94
N GLU A 325 -23.31 -14.50 0.13
CA GLU A 325 -22.91 -13.58 1.20
C GLU A 325 -21.72 -14.13 1.99
N ASP A 326 -21.76 -15.41 2.36
CA ASP A 326 -20.69 -16.09 3.10
C ASP A 326 -19.44 -16.25 2.23
N LEU A 327 -19.63 -16.60 0.95
CA LEU A 327 -18.54 -16.68 -0.03
C LEU A 327 -17.87 -15.32 -0.20
N GLY A 328 -18.66 -14.25 -0.33
CA GLY A 328 -18.14 -12.89 -0.42
C GLY A 328 -17.42 -12.45 0.84
N ALA A 329 -17.96 -12.72 2.02
CA ALA A 329 -17.30 -12.42 3.30
C ALA A 329 -15.96 -13.15 3.42
N ARG A 330 -15.92 -14.43 3.04
CA ARG A 330 -14.71 -15.25 3.04
C ARG A 330 -13.67 -14.73 2.05
N ALA A 331 -14.07 -14.40 0.82
CA ALA A 331 -13.19 -13.86 -0.20
C ALA A 331 -12.55 -12.52 0.24
N ARG A 332 -13.34 -11.62 0.85
CA ARG A 332 -12.81 -10.37 1.40
C ARG A 332 -11.82 -10.61 2.54
N ALA A 333 -12.14 -11.51 3.47
CA ALA A 333 -11.34 -11.75 4.67
C ALA A 333 -9.93 -12.31 4.40
N MET A 334 -9.71 -12.93 3.23
CA MET A 334 -8.39 -13.42 2.82
C MET A 334 -7.65 -12.49 1.86
N THR A 335 -8.32 -11.49 1.28
CA THR A 335 -7.77 -10.62 0.25
C THR A 335 -7.07 -9.43 0.89
N VAL A 336 -5.89 -9.08 0.37
CA VAL A 336 -5.05 -7.98 0.88
C VAL A 336 -4.70 -6.98 -0.20
N LEU A 337 -4.53 -5.73 0.21
CA LEU A 337 -3.92 -4.70 -0.63
C LEU A 337 -2.41 -4.94 -0.66
N VAL A 338 -1.83 -5.01 -1.85
CA VAL A 338 -0.37 -5.06 -2.02
C VAL A 338 0.07 -3.75 -2.64
N SER A 339 0.99 -3.07 -1.97
CA SER A 339 1.44 -1.73 -2.35
C SER A 339 2.95 -1.70 -2.57
N CYS A 340 3.33 -1.18 -3.72
CA CYS A 340 4.72 -1.00 -4.15
C CYS A 340 5.18 0.41 -3.83
N TRP A 341 6.26 0.55 -3.07
CA TRP A 341 6.80 1.85 -2.68
C TRP A 341 8.16 2.13 -3.36
N PRO A 342 8.44 3.41 -3.66
CA PRO A 342 9.68 3.85 -4.32
C PRO A 342 10.92 3.74 -3.43
#